data_AF-A0A2G8HRZ2-F1
#
_entry.id   AF-A0A2G8HRZ2-F1
#
_cell.length_a   1.000
_cell.length_b   1.000
_cell.length_c   1.000
_cell.angle_alpha   90.00
_cell.angle_beta   90.00
_cell.angle_gamma   90.00
#
_symmetry.space_group_name_H-M   'P 1'
#
loop_
_entity.id
_entity.type
_entity.pdbx_description
1 polymer ?
#
loop_
_entity_poly.entity_id
_entity_poly.type
_entity_poly.pdbx_seq_one_letter_code
_entity_poly.pdbx_strand_id
1 'polypeptide(L)'
;MKLILRLSVLLLSLNAFGYTELVGCYETISINGNDVVAGPSLENSESELFMTANQYYRDLDTFKELNTLVVSVFNGYDEPYYGFSNVVIPVDKGNWSTSGNETTFKMDEDIMYYSSNYQRIKIDFLVDASFRTDGEYVDGKFYLSSIRRGMFYDFSVKLKRKDCI
;
A
#
# COMPACT_ATOMS: atom_id res chain seq x y z
N MET A 1 3.58 9.80 -38.46
CA MET A 1 2.78 10.39 -37.35
C MET A 1 1.84 9.40 -36.67
N LYS A 2 1.01 8.60 -37.37
CA LYS A 2 0.08 7.65 -36.72
C LYS A 2 0.77 6.52 -35.91
N LEU A 3 1.98 6.12 -36.29
CA LEU A 3 2.74 5.06 -35.59
C LEU A 3 3.30 5.53 -34.23
N ILE A 4 3.81 6.77 -34.18
CA ILE A 4 4.38 7.36 -32.95
C ILE A 4 3.26 7.58 -31.92
N LEU A 5 2.10 8.08 -32.35
CA LEU A 5 0.94 8.28 -31.47
C LEU A 5 0.43 6.94 -30.89
N ARG A 6 0.47 5.85 -31.66
CA ARG A 6 0.10 4.51 -31.19
C ARG A 6 1.11 3.93 -30.19
N LEU A 7 2.40 4.22 -30.37
CA LEU A 7 3.46 3.77 -29.45
C LEU A 7 3.37 4.49 -28.09
N SER A 8 3.05 5.79 -28.11
CA SER A 8 2.85 6.59 -26.88
C SER A 8 1.64 6.12 -26.07
N VAL A 9 0.53 5.74 -26.73
CA VAL A 9 -0.66 5.20 -26.05
C VAL A 9 -0.37 3.82 -25.43
N LEU A 10 0.44 2.98 -26.08
CA LEU A 10 0.81 1.66 -25.55
C LEU A 10 1.75 1.75 -24.33
N LEU A 11 2.67 2.72 -24.32
CA LEU A 11 3.57 2.97 -23.19
C LEU A 11 2.84 3.55 -21.97
N LEU A 12 1.77 4.33 -22.17
CA LEU A 12 0.94 4.84 -21.08
C LEU A 12 0.09 3.75 -20.42
N SER A 13 -0.32 2.71 -21.15
CA SER A 13 -1.14 1.61 -20.60
C SER A 13 -0.37 0.63 -19.70
N LEU A 14 0.97 0.58 -19.78
CA LEU A 14 1.78 -0.35 -18.97
C LEU A 14 2.05 0.16 -17.54
N ASN A 15 1.81 1.43 -17.26
CA ASN A 15 2.01 2.01 -15.91
C ASN A 15 0.80 1.81 -14.98
N ALA A 16 -0.29 1.22 -15.46
CA ALA A 16 -1.59 1.33 -14.80
C ALA A 16 -1.96 0.19 -13.83
N PHE A 17 -1.25 -0.95 -13.78
CA PHE A 17 -1.79 -2.14 -13.07
C PHE A 17 -0.77 -2.97 -12.27
N GLY A 18 0.32 -2.37 -11.78
CA GLY A 18 1.26 -3.09 -10.90
C GLY A 18 0.65 -3.50 -9.56
N TYR A 19 -0.34 -2.76 -9.06
CA TYR A 19 -0.92 -2.99 -7.73
C TYR A 19 -2.11 -3.95 -7.72
N THR A 20 -2.80 -4.16 -8.84
CA THR A 20 -3.97 -5.06 -8.89
C THR A 20 -3.57 -6.51 -8.65
N GLU A 21 -2.36 -6.89 -9.07
CA GLU A 21 -1.82 -8.22 -8.82
C GLU A 21 -1.40 -8.41 -7.35
N LEU A 22 -1.30 -7.35 -6.55
CA LEU A 22 -0.95 -7.41 -5.13
C LEU A 22 -2.18 -7.55 -4.22
N VAL A 23 -3.38 -7.34 -4.75
CA VAL A 23 -4.61 -7.41 -3.95
C VAL A 23 -4.88 -8.85 -3.53
N GLY A 24 -5.17 -9.05 -2.26
CA GLY A 24 -5.50 -10.37 -1.71
C GLY A 24 -5.12 -10.52 -0.24
N CYS A 25 -5.21 -11.76 0.22
CA CYS A 25 -4.98 -12.15 1.60
C CYS A 25 -3.65 -12.87 1.76
N TYR A 26 -3.02 -12.65 2.90
CA TYR A 26 -1.63 -13.01 3.13
C TYR A 26 -1.40 -13.51 4.55
N GLU A 27 -0.51 -14.49 4.67
CA GLU A 27 0.17 -14.83 5.91
C GLU A 27 1.43 -13.97 6.04
N THR A 28 1.61 -13.31 7.18
CA THR A 28 2.88 -12.62 7.48
C THR A 28 3.91 -13.64 7.92
N ILE A 29 4.94 -13.85 7.11
CA ILE A 29 6.06 -14.73 7.45
C ILE A 29 7.04 -14.00 8.36
N SER A 30 7.42 -12.77 8.00
CA SER A 30 8.35 -11.97 8.80
C SER A 30 8.14 -10.47 8.64
N ILE A 31 8.53 -9.72 9.65
CA ILE A 31 8.65 -8.26 9.64
C ILE A 31 10.05 -7.85 10.09
N ASN A 32 10.74 -7.02 9.29
CA ASN A 32 12.12 -6.61 9.53
C ASN A 32 13.07 -7.79 9.79
N GLY A 33 12.83 -8.92 9.13
CA GLY A 33 13.60 -10.16 9.28
C GLY A 33 13.29 -10.98 10.54
N ASN A 34 12.29 -10.59 11.35
CA ASN A 34 11.84 -11.36 12.50
C ASN A 34 10.55 -12.10 12.15
N ASP A 35 10.48 -13.39 12.50
CA ASP A 35 9.29 -14.21 12.28
C ASP A 35 8.10 -13.65 13.08
N VAL A 36 6.91 -13.68 12.48
CA VAL A 36 5.67 -13.23 13.12
C VAL A 36 4.86 -14.45 13.55
N VAL A 37 4.47 -14.48 14.83
CA VAL A 37 3.65 -15.55 15.39
C VAL A 37 2.18 -15.17 15.29
N ALA A 38 1.38 -16.05 14.67
CA ALA A 38 -0.07 -15.89 14.57
C ALA A 38 -0.74 -16.01 15.95
N GLY A 39 -1.84 -15.28 16.14
CA GLY A 39 -2.71 -15.43 17.30
C GLY A 39 -3.63 -16.66 17.17
N PRO A 40 -4.41 -16.94 18.23
CA PRO A 40 -5.34 -18.07 18.24
C PRO A 40 -6.47 -17.97 17.19
N SER A 41 -6.82 -16.76 16.74
CA SER A 41 -7.71 -16.55 15.60
C SER A 41 -6.89 -16.32 14.33
N LEU A 42 -7.00 -17.26 13.38
CA LEU A 42 -6.31 -17.17 12.08
C LEU A 42 -6.85 -16.03 11.21
N GLU A 43 -8.15 -15.75 11.29
CA GLU A 43 -8.80 -14.63 10.60
C GLU A 43 -8.22 -13.30 11.09
N ASN A 44 -8.05 -13.14 12.40
CA ASN A 44 -7.48 -11.91 12.98
C ASN A 44 -5.95 -11.81 12.83
N SER A 45 -5.29 -12.88 12.37
CA SER A 45 -3.83 -12.92 12.12
C SER A 45 -3.49 -12.71 10.64
N GLU A 46 -4.47 -12.37 9.82
CA GLU A 46 -4.33 -12.22 8.38
C GLU A 46 -3.85 -10.83 7.99
N SER A 47 -2.88 -10.77 7.08
CA SER A 47 -2.54 -9.54 6.37
C SER A 47 -3.40 -9.40 5.13
N GLU A 48 -3.82 -8.19 4.82
CA GLU A 48 -4.65 -7.91 3.65
C GLU A 48 -4.10 -6.73 2.86
N LEU A 49 -4.01 -6.90 1.55
CA LEU A 49 -3.76 -5.82 0.61
C LEU A 49 -5.04 -5.61 -0.20
N PHE A 50 -5.68 -4.45 -0.09
CA PHE A 50 -6.96 -4.21 -0.73
C PHE A 50 -7.11 -2.78 -1.25
N MET A 51 -7.94 -2.64 -2.28
CA MET A 51 -8.28 -1.36 -2.88
C MET A 51 -9.51 -0.78 -2.20
N THR A 52 -9.46 0.51 -1.88
CA THR A 52 -10.62 1.24 -1.36
C THR A 52 -10.59 2.71 -1.77
N ALA A 53 -11.76 3.31 -1.94
CA ALA A 53 -11.89 4.77 -2.01
C ALA A 53 -11.80 5.31 -0.58
N ASN A 54 -10.69 5.96 -0.24
CA ASN A 54 -10.43 6.33 1.14
C ASN A 54 -11.18 7.60 1.51
N GLN A 55 -12.17 7.46 2.42
CA GLN A 55 -12.96 8.60 2.90
C GLN A 55 -12.13 9.70 3.57
N TYR A 56 -10.96 9.36 4.11
CA TYR A 56 -10.10 10.26 4.86
C TYR A 56 -9.03 10.94 3.99
N TYR A 57 -8.62 10.35 2.87
CA TYR A 57 -7.58 10.91 2.00
C TYR A 57 -8.19 11.39 0.69
N ARG A 58 -8.06 12.69 0.43
CA ARG A 58 -8.67 13.38 -0.69
C ARG A 58 -7.63 14.14 -1.50
N ASP A 59 -7.94 14.29 -2.78
CA ASP A 59 -7.19 15.14 -3.68
C ASP A 59 -7.21 16.60 -3.20
N LEU A 60 -6.05 17.27 -3.25
CA LEU A 60 -5.91 18.62 -2.71
C LEU A 60 -6.70 19.65 -3.53
N ASP A 61 -6.75 19.50 -4.85
CA ASP A 61 -7.32 20.48 -5.77
C ASP A 61 -8.81 20.26 -6.01
N THR A 62 -9.21 19.00 -6.17
CA THR A 62 -10.58 18.61 -6.53
C THR A 62 -11.41 18.14 -5.35
N PHE A 63 -10.79 17.86 -4.21
CA PHE A 63 -11.42 17.32 -3.00
C PHE A 63 -12.12 15.96 -3.19
N LYS A 64 -11.86 15.27 -4.32
CA LYS A 64 -12.33 13.92 -4.57
C LYS A 64 -11.60 12.91 -3.69
N GLU A 65 -12.28 11.83 -3.34
CA GLU A 65 -11.66 10.70 -2.62
C GLU A 65 -10.56 10.08 -3.48
N LEU A 66 -9.45 9.73 -2.83
CA LEU A 66 -8.35 9.04 -3.49
C LEU A 66 -8.62 7.54 -3.45
N ASN A 67 -8.37 6.86 -4.58
CA ASN A 67 -8.23 5.42 -4.57
C ASN A 67 -6.93 5.08 -3.86
N THR A 68 -6.99 4.16 -2.90
CA THR A 68 -5.83 3.74 -2.13
C THR A 68 -5.70 2.24 -2.14
N LEU A 69 -4.47 1.77 -2.29
CA LEU A 69 -4.08 0.43 -1.85
C LEU A 69 -3.76 0.54 -0.37
N VAL A 70 -4.52 -0.16 0.47
CA VAL A 70 -4.22 -0.32 1.89
C VAL A 70 -3.42 -1.60 2.04
N VAL A 71 -2.21 -1.46 2.56
CA VAL A 71 -1.32 -2.56 2.93
C VAL A 71 -1.46 -2.74 4.43
N SER A 72 -2.33 -3.66 4.84
CA SER A 72 -2.54 -4.01 6.24
C SER A 72 -1.73 -5.26 6.58
N VAL A 73 -0.64 -5.07 7.32
CA VAL A 73 0.26 -6.17 7.69
C VAL A 73 0.05 -6.53 9.15
N PHE A 74 -0.43 -7.75 9.42
CA PHE A 74 -0.41 -8.34 10.75
C PHE A 74 1.04 -8.46 11.24
N ASN A 75 1.34 -7.89 12.42
CA ASN A 75 2.70 -7.77 12.94
C ASN A 75 2.92 -8.49 14.28
N GLY A 76 1.90 -9.18 14.80
CA GLY A 76 2.03 -10.03 15.98
C GLY A 76 0.80 -10.04 16.87
N TYR A 77 0.79 -11.00 17.78
CA TYR A 77 -0.24 -11.16 18.80
C TYR A 77 0.37 -11.00 20.19
N ASP A 78 -0.21 -10.13 20.99
CA ASP A 78 0.10 -9.96 22.41
C ASP A 78 -1.21 -9.97 23.18
N GLU A 79 -1.52 -11.08 23.85
CA GLU A 79 -2.85 -11.38 24.37
C GLU A 79 -3.48 -10.21 25.15
N PRO A 80 -4.71 -9.77 24.81
CA PRO A 80 -5.63 -10.28 23.77
C PRO A 80 -5.56 -9.53 22.42
N TYR A 81 -4.54 -8.72 22.19
CA TYR A 81 -4.45 -7.76 21.10
C TYR A 81 -3.74 -8.31 19.86
N TYR A 82 -4.27 -7.95 18.69
CA TYR A 82 -3.67 -8.21 17.38
C TYR A 82 -3.08 -6.91 16.85
N GLY A 83 -1.79 -6.92 16.54
CA GLY A 83 -1.06 -5.78 16.05
C GLY A 83 -1.05 -5.72 14.52
N PHE A 84 -1.18 -4.50 13.98
CA PHE A 84 -1.16 -4.25 12.55
C PHE A 84 -0.34 -3.02 12.18
N SER A 85 0.48 -3.15 11.15
CA SER A 85 1.16 -2.05 10.49
C SER A 85 0.40 -1.71 9.20
N ASN A 86 -0.19 -0.51 9.14
CA ASN A 86 -1.03 -0.10 8.01
C ASN A 86 -0.33 0.99 7.19
N VAL A 87 -0.04 0.70 5.93
CA VAL A 87 0.49 1.68 4.97
C VAL A 87 -0.59 1.97 3.94
N VAL A 88 -0.82 3.25 3.66
CA VAL A 88 -1.83 3.69 2.69
C VAL A 88 -1.13 4.30 1.50
N ILE A 89 -1.40 3.75 0.32
CA ILE A 89 -0.77 4.14 -0.94
C ILE A 89 -1.83 4.76 -1.86
N PRO A 90 -1.85 6.09 -2.07
CA PRO A 90 -2.77 6.73 -3.00
C PRO A 90 -2.36 6.43 -4.45
N VAL A 91 -2.97 5.40 -5.04
CA VAL A 91 -2.45 4.75 -6.26
C VAL A 91 -2.41 5.69 -7.47
N ASP A 92 -3.26 6.72 -7.49
CA ASP A 92 -3.41 7.68 -8.59
C ASP A 92 -2.58 8.97 -8.40
N LYS A 93 -1.90 9.16 -7.25
CA LYS A 93 -1.17 10.40 -6.94
C LYS A 93 0.34 10.26 -7.04
N GLY A 94 0.87 9.04 -7.11
CA GLY A 94 2.29 8.77 -7.29
C GLY A 94 2.62 8.14 -8.64
N ASN A 95 3.85 7.66 -8.74
CA ASN A 95 4.36 6.98 -9.92
C ASN A 95 4.60 5.52 -9.60
N TRP A 96 3.98 4.65 -10.39
CA TRP A 96 4.28 3.21 -10.39
C TRP A 96 5.36 2.91 -11.43
N SER A 97 6.24 1.96 -11.11
CA SER A 97 7.16 1.38 -12.09
C SER A 97 7.35 -0.10 -11.82
N THR A 98 7.43 -0.89 -12.89
CA THR A 98 7.63 -2.34 -12.81
C THR A 98 8.86 -2.74 -13.62
N SER A 99 9.74 -3.53 -13.01
CA SER A 99 10.96 -4.07 -13.63
C SER A 99 11.13 -5.53 -13.22
N GLY A 100 10.89 -6.44 -14.17
CA GLY A 100 10.90 -7.87 -13.87
C GLY A 100 9.78 -8.25 -12.90
N ASN A 101 10.13 -8.86 -11.78
CA ASN A 101 9.20 -9.26 -10.72
C ASN A 101 9.04 -8.23 -9.59
N GLU A 102 9.62 -7.03 -9.76
CA GLU A 102 9.58 -5.94 -8.79
C GLU A 102 8.68 -4.81 -9.29
N THR A 103 7.69 -4.45 -8.48
CA THR A 103 6.80 -3.30 -8.67
C THR A 103 7.09 -2.29 -7.56
N THR A 104 7.28 -1.03 -7.93
CA THR A 104 7.56 0.06 -6.98
C THR A 104 6.56 1.19 -7.15
N PHE A 105 6.34 1.94 -6.07
CA PHE A 105 5.53 3.15 -6.03
C PHE A 105 6.29 4.25 -5.32
N LYS A 106 6.29 5.46 -5.89
CA LYS A 106 6.85 6.65 -5.26
C LYS A 106 5.90 7.84 -5.34
N MET A 107 5.73 8.53 -4.23
CA MET A 107 4.93 9.74 -4.10
C MET A 107 5.59 10.68 -3.10
N ASP A 108 5.69 11.96 -3.42
CA ASP A 108 6.11 13.03 -2.51
C ASP A 108 5.23 14.24 -2.79
N GLU A 109 4.06 14.28 -2.16
CA GLU A 109 3.01 15.24 -2.50
C GLU A 109 2.21 15.65 -1.25
N ASP A 110 1.64 16.84 -1.30
CA ASP A 110 0.63 17.25 -0.32
C ASP A 110 -0.76 16.72 -0.72
N ILE A 111 -1.50 16.17 0.23
CA ILE A 111 -2.90 15.75 0.04
C ILE A 111 -3.82 16.37 1.10
N MET A 112 -5.13 16.25 0.88
CA MET A 112 -6.13 16.69 1.84
C MET A 112 -6.52 15.52 2.75
N TYR A 113 -6.36 15.70 4.06
CA TYR A 113 -6.90 14.79 5.07
C TYR A 113 -8.23 15.32 5.60
N TYR A 114 -9.23 14.46 5.61
CA TYR A 114 -10.52 14.73 6.23
C TYR A 114 -10.61 13.96 7.54
N SER A 115 -10.55 14.66 8.68
CA SER A 115 -10.55 14.00 9.99
C SER A 115 -11.94 13.47 10.37
N SER A 116 -12.00 12.58 11.36
CA SER A 116 -13.26 12.09 11.95
C SER A 116 -14.12 13.21 12.56
N ASN A 117 -13.51 14.37 12.87
CA ASN A 117 -14.21 15.57 13.34
C ASN A 117 -14.59 16.51 12.18
N TYR A 118 -14.62 16.02 10.94
CA TYR A 118 -14.96 16.75 9.72
C TYR A 118 -14.03 17.94 9.41
N GLN A 119 -12.81 17.95 9.96
CA GLN A 119 -11.82 18.98 9.67
C GLN A 119 -11.03 18.64 8.41
N ARG A 120 -10.75 19.67 7.61
CA ARG A 120 -9.93 19.58 6.40
C ARG A 120 -8.53 20.07 6.72
N ILE A 121 -7.55 19.19 6.58
CA ILE A 121 -6.16 19.46 6.94
C ILE A 121 -5.27 19.08 5.77
N LYS A 122 -4.46 20.02 5.30
CA LYS A 122 -3.45 19.73 4.28
C LYS A 122 -2.29 18.97 4.93
N ILE A 123 -1.96 17.78 4.43
CA ILE A 123 -0.91 16.91 4.98
C ILE A 123 0.13 16.59 3.92
N ASP A 124 1.39 16.46 4.34
CA ASP A 124 2.49 15.96 3.53
C ASP A 124 2.45 14.43 3.50
N PHE A 125 2.59 13.83 2.32
CA PHE A 125 2.66 12.37 2.15
C PHE A 125 3.86 12.01 1.27
N LEU A 126 4.88 11.44 1.92
CA LEU A 126 6.02 10.83 1.28
C LEU A 126 5.87 9.31 1.40
N VAL A 127 5.71 8.63 0.27
CA VAL A 127 5.55 7.17 0.18
C VAL A 127 6.58 6.61 -0.79
N ASP A 128 7.37 5.64 -0.34
CA ASP A 128 8.25 4.82 -1.17
C ASP A 128 7.97 3.36 -0.83
N ALA A 129 7.38 2.63 -1.78
CA ALA A 129 7.01 1.24 -1.59
C ALA A 129 7.62 0.38 -2.70
N SER A 130 8.09 -0.80 -2.34
CA SER A 130 8.54 -1.82 -3.29
C SER A 130 7.94 -3.16 -2.93
N PHE A 131 7.56 -3.91 -3.96
CA PHE A 131 6.96 -5.22 -3.87
C PHE A 131 7.70 -6.12 -4.84
N ARG A 132 8.35 -7.16 -4.33
CA ARG A 132 8.99 -8.18 -5.15
C ARG A 132 8.20 -9.48 -5.01
N THR A 133 7.77 -10.00 -6.15
CA THR A 133 6.95 -11.21 -6.21
C THR A 133 7.82 -12.41 -6.60
N ASP A 134 7.69 -13.52 -5.86
CA ASP A 134 8.37 -14.78 -6.18
C ASP A 134 7.45 -15.97 -5.86
N GLY A 135 6.76 -16.46 -6.90
CA GLY A 135 5.74 -17.49 -6.76
C GLY A 135 4.59 -17.05 -5.86
N GLU A 136 4.43 -17.71 -4.71
CA GLU A 136 3.43 -17.37 -3.69
C GLU A 136 3.90 -16.31 -2.69
N TYR A 137 5.16 -15.88 -2.76
CA TYR A 137 5.72 -14.93 -1.80
C TYR A 137 5.76 -13.50 -2.35
N VAL A 138 5.59 -12.53 -1.44
CA VAL A 138 5.76 -11.11 -1.70
C VAL A 138 6.69 -10.53 -0.64
N ASP A 139 7.87 -10.07 -1.06
CA ASP A 139 8.75 -9.28 -0.22
C ASP A 139 8.40 -7.79 -0.41
N GLY A 140 7.97 -7.15 0.67
CA GLY A 140 7.60 -5.73 0.68
C GLY A 140 8.64 -4.88 1.41
N LYS A 141 8.90 -3.67 0.92
CA LYS A 141 9.55 -2.60 1.70
C LYS A 141 8.70 -1.36 1.63
N PHE A 142 8.46 -0.75 2.78
CA PHE A 142 7.55 0.37 2.91
C PHE A 142 8.20 1.48 3.70
N TYR A 143 8.18 2.66 3.09
CA TYR A 143 8.42 3.92 3.75
C TYR A 143 7.20 4.80 3.56
N LEU A 144 6.61 5.26 4.66
CA LEU A 144 5.57 6.28 4.66
C LEU A 144 5.90 7.30 5.74
N SER A 145 5.97 8.56 5.35
CA SER A 145 6.16 9.69 6.27
C SER A 145 5.12 10.77 6.02
N SER A 146 4.55 11.27 7.11
CA SER A 146 3.70 12.44 7.15
C SER A 146 3.95 13.20 8.44
N ILE A 147 4.72 14.27 8.36
CA ILE A 147 5.09 15.11 9.50
C ILE A 147 3.84 15.75 10.09
N ARG A 148 2.94 16.28 9.26
CA ARG A 148 1.71 16.94 9.72
C ARG A 148 0.69 15.97 10.35
N ARG A 149 0.72 14.68 10.00
CA ARG A 149 -0.11 13.65 10.66
C ARG A 149 0.59 12.96 11.83
N GLY A 150 1.90 13.17 12.00
CA GLY A 150 2.72 12.40 12.93
C GLY A 150 2.75 10.91 12.59
N MET A 151 2.72 10.55 11.31
CA MET A 151 2.76 9.17 10.84
C MET A 151 4.14 8.85 10.28
N PHE A 152 4.74 7.76 10.74
CA PHE A 152 6.01 7.27 10.24
C PHE A 152 6.02 5.74 10.23
N TYR A 153 6.24 5.16 9.05
CA TYR A 153 6.42 3.74 8.84
C TYR A 153 7.70 3.53 8.04
N ASP A 154 8.57 2.67 8.54
CA ASP A 154 9.77 2.22 7.85
C ASP A 154 9.98 0.74 8.21
N PHE A 155 9.55 -0.14 7.33
CA PHE A 155 9.63 -1.57 7.58
C PHE A 155 9.67 -2.39 6.29
N SER A 156 10.17 -3.61 6.43
CA SER A 156 10.16 -4.65 5.41
C SER A 156 9.33 -5.84 5.88
N VAL A 157 8.73 -6.56 4.94
CA VAL A 157 7.90 -7.73 5.22
C VAL A 157 8.21 -8.83 4.23
N LYS A 158 7.98 -10.06 4.66
CA LYS A 158 7.78 -11.19 3.76
C LYS A 158 6.39 -11.75 3.99
N LEU A 159 5.59 -11.76 2.93
CA LEU A 159 4.22 -12.25 2.93
C LEU A 159 4.12 -13.51 2.08
N LYS A 160 3.23 -14.42 2.46
CA LYS A 160 2.85 -15.58 1.66
C LYS A 160 1.38 -15.47 1.29
N ARG A 161 1.07 -15.53 0.00
CA ARG A 161 -0.31 -15.46 -0.50
C ARG A 161 -1.11 -16.66 0.01
N LYS A 162 -2.35 -16.40 0.42
CA LYS A 162 -3.32 -17.43 0.81
C LYS A 162 -4.73 -17.05 0.34
N ASP A 163 -5.65 -18.01 0.42
CA ASP A 163 -7.06 -17.73 0.19
C ASP A 163 -7.61 -16.87 1.34
N CYS A 164 -8.46 -15.90 0.99
CA CYS A 164 -9.18 -15.10 1.97
C CYS A 164 -10.20 -15.98 2.72
N ILE A 165 -10.24 -15.85 4.04
CA ILE A 165 -11.09 -16.65 4.94
C ILE A 165 -12.51 -16.06 5.01
#